data_AF-A0A257J002-F1
#
_entry.id   AF-A0A257J002-F1
#
_cell.length_a   1.000
_cell.length_b   1.000
_cell.length_c   1.000
_cell.angle_alpha   90.00
_cell.angle_beta   90.00
_cell.angle_gamma   90.00
#
_symmetry.space_group_name_H-M   'P 1'
#
loop_
_entity.id
_entity.type
_entity.pdbx_description
1 polymer ?
#
loop_
_entity_poly.entity_id
_entity_poly.type
_entity_poly.pdbx_seq_one_letter_code
_entity_poly.pdbx_strand_id
1 'polypeptide(L)'
;MVVADSGEGTGLPATLLHVERLGDSSLLYVNVGAGFPTLTVKVEGSVSRPAGTALTLRLLPDQLHLFDAAGQACQRTVDLPV
;
A
#
# COMPACT_ATOMS: atom_id res chain seq x y z
N MET A 1 1.53 -5.01 1.41
CA MET A 1 1.31 -4.29 0.14
C MET A 1 2.65 -3.85 -0.42
N VAL A 2 2.83 -3.92 -1.74
CA VAL A 2 4.08 -3.50 -2.42
C VAL A 2 3.78 -2.62 -3.64
N VAL A 3 4.75 -1.83 -4.11
CA VAL A 3 4.63 -1.04 -5.36
C VAL A 3 5.20 -1.86 -6.52
N ALA A 4 4.36 -2.29 -7.46
CA ALA A 4 4.78 -3.04 -8.65
C ALA A 4 3.70 -3.02 -9.73
N ASP A 5 4.12 -2.92 -11.00
CA ASP A 5 3.20 -2.89 -12.16
C ASP A 5 2.56 -4.26 -12.44
N SER A 6 3.24 -5.36 -12.06
CA SER A 6 2.76 -6.74 -12.18
C SER A 6 3.19 -7.56 -10.96
N GLY A 7 2.68 -8.80 -10.82
CA GLY A 7 2.98 -9.69 -9.70
C GLY A 7 1.75 -10.35 -9.10
N GLU A 8 1.87 -10.83 -7.87
CA GLU A 8 0.77 -11.43 -7.10
C GLU A 8 -0.16 -10.39 -6.45
N GLY A 9 -1.29 -10.85 -5.94
CA GLY A 9 -2.29 -10.02 -5.27
C GLY A 9 -3.14 -9.19 -6.24
N THR A 10 -3.97 -8.29 -5.72
CA THR A 10 -4.82 -7.41 -6.53
C THR A 10 -4.10 -6.11 -6.84
N GLY A 11 -4.17 -5.65 -8.10
CA GLY A 11 -3.65 -4.34 -8.51
C GLY A 11 -4.60 -3.21 -8.11
N LEU A 12 -4.10 -2.24 -7.36
CA LEU A 12 -4.80 -1.01 -6.99
C LEU A 12 -4.07 0.19 -7.61
N PRO A 13 -4.66 0.85 -8.61
CA PRO A 13 -4.10 2.08 -9.17
C PRO A 13 -3.98 3.17 -8.12
N ALA A 14 -2.88 3.91 -8.14
CA ALA A 14 -2.63 5.00 -7.21
C ALA A 14 -1.85 6.13 -7.89
N THR A 15 -1.95 7.34 -7.33
CA THR A 15 -1.18 8.51 -7.75
C THR A 15 -0.32 8.98 -6.58
N LEU A 16 0.98 9.13 -6.83
CA LEU A 16 1.93 9.63 -5.83
C LEU A 16 1.63 11.09 -5.49
N LEU A 17 1.42 11.39 -4.22
CA LEU A 17 1.22 12.76 -3.71
C LEU A 17 2.52 13.33 -3.16
N HIS A 18 3.24 12.55 -2.35
CA HIS A 18 4.45 13.00 -1.68
C HIS A 18 5.39 11.84 -1.35
N VAL A 19 6.69 12.12 -1.30
CA VAL A 19 7.74 11.20 -0.87
C VAL A 19 8.45 11.79 0.33
N GLU A 20 8.38 11.10 1.46
CA GLU A 20 9.15 11.38 2.65
C GLU A 20 10.34 10.40 2.72
N ARG A 21 11.55 10.93 2.89
CA ARG A 21 12.79 10.15 2.89
C ARG A 21 13.29 10.00 4.33
N LEU A 22 13.46 8.76 4.77
CA LEU A 22 13.87 8.42 6.14
C LEU A 22 15.33 7.93 6.24
N GLY A 23 16.07 7.98 5.12
CA GLY A 23 17.44 7.48 5.03
C GLY A 23 17.48 6.07 4.42
N ASP A 24 17.13 5.05 5.19
CA ASP A 24 17.12 3.64 4.75
C ASP A 24 15.85 3.23 3.98
N SER A 25 14.82 4.06 4.06
CA SER A 25 13.50 3.80 3.50
C SER A 25 12.82 5.11 3.09
N SER A 26 11.75 4.98 2.30
CA SER A 26 10.88 6.10 1.94
C SER A 26 9.43 5.78 2.27
N LEU A 27 8.68 6.78 2.71
CA LEU A 27 7.22 6.72 2.78
C LEU A 27 6.64 7.42 1.55
N LEU A 28 5.78 6.72 0.83
CA LEU A 28 5.01 7.25 -0.28
C LEU A 28 3.59 7.51 0.19
N TYR A 29 3.17 8.77 0.12
CA TYR A 29 1.78 9.14 0.33
C TYR A 29 1.07 9.10 -1.02
N VAL A 30 0.00 8.32 -1.11
CA VAL A 30 -0.66 8.03 -2.39
C VAL A 30 -2.18 8.22 -2.30
N ASN A 31 -2.75 8.72 -3.40
CA ASN A 31 -4.19 8.78 -3.61
C ASN A 31 -4.65 7.56 -4.42
N VAL A 32 -5.71 6.86 -4.00
CA VAL A 32 -6.26 5.68 -4.68
C VAL A 32 -7.67 5.90 -5.24
N GLY A 33 -8.18 7.12 -5.20
CA GLY A 33 -9.49 7.49 -5.74
C GLY A 33 -10.30 8.38 -4.81
N ALA A 34 -11.37 8.96 -5.36
CA ALA A 34 -12.27 9.81 -4.60
C ALA A 34 -12.97 9.03 -3.48
N GLY A 35 -13.09 9.63 -2.29
CA GLY A 35 -13.75 9.03 -1.13
C GLY A 35 -12.86 8.12 -0.28
N PHE A 36 -11.61 7.88 -0.69
CA PHE A 36 -10.63 7.15 0.11
C PHE A 36 -9.64 8.09 0.79
N PRO A 37 -9.18 7.76 2.02
CA PRO A 37 -8.10 8.50 2.65
C PRO A 37 -6.78 8.31 1.89
N THR A 38 -5.84 9.23 2.09
CA THR A 38 -4.46 9.04 1.64
C THR A 38 -3.89 7.78 2.27
N LEU A 39 -3.29 6.92 1.44
CA LEU A 39 -2.58 5.74 1.92
C LEU A 39 -1.09 6.03 2.06
N THR A 40 -0.47 5.38 3.04
CA THR A 40 0.99 5.44 3.23
C THR A 40 1.60 4.10 2.85
N VAL A 41 2.60 4.13 1.98
CA VAL A 41 3.34 2.94 1.53
C VAL A 41 4.79 3.09 1.94
N LYS A 42 5.32 2.14 2.71
CA LYS A 42 6.77 2.08 3.00
C LYS A 42 7.47 1.29 1.89
N VAL A 43 8.57 1.83 1.39
CA VAL A 43 9.46 1.18 0.41
C VAL A 43 10.90 1.25 0.89
N GLU A 44 11.69 0.24 0.56
CA GLU A 44 13.12 0.22 0.89
C GLU A 44 13.92 1.19 0.02
N GLY A 45 14.93 1.81 0.62
CA GLY A 45 15.81 2.76 -0.04
C GLY A 45 15.18 4.12 -0.31
N SER A 46 15.90 4.92 -1.09
CA SER A 46 15.49 6.27 -1.47
C SER A 46 14.81 6.25 -2.84
N VAL A 47 13.50 6.50 -2.87
CA VAL A 47 12.74 6.59 -4.13
C VAL A 47 12.73 8.03 -4.62
N SER A 48 13.06 8.26 -5.89
CA SER A 48 12.94 9.58 -6.51
C SER A 48 11.92 9.52 -7.65
N ARG A 49 10.65 9.70 -7.30
CA ARG A 49 9.53 9.83 -8.24
C ARG A 49 8.81 11.16 -7.97
N PRO A 50 8.43 11.93 -9.00
CA PRO A 50 7.71 13.18 -8.80
C PRO A 50 6.27 12.95 -8.36
N ALA A 51 5.69 13.92 -7.63
CA ALA A 51 4.26 13.93 -7.37
C ALA A 51 3.47 13.92 -8.70
N GLY A 52 2.31 13.27 -8.71
CA GLY A 52 1.53 12.99 -9.91
C GLY A 52 1.92 11.71 -10.64
N THR A 53 3.00 11.02 -10.25
CA THR A 53 3.38 9.74 -10.85
C THR A 53 2.29 8.70 -10.62
N ALA A 54 1.83 8.05 -11.70
CA ALA A 54 0.96 6.89 -11.61
C ALA A 54 1.73 5.68 -11.09
N LEU A 55 1.11 4.95 -10.16
CA LEU A 55 1.65 3.79 -9.49
C LEU A 55 0.62 2.66 -9.51
N THR A 56 1.10 1.42 -9.42
CA THR A 56 0.26 0.28 -9.09
C THR A 56 0.70 -0.29 -7.74
N LEU A 57 -0.24 -0.36 -6.80
CA LEU A 57 -0.04 -1.06 -5.52
C LEU A 57 -0.54 -2.49 -5.67
N ARG A 58 0.18 -3.44 -5.09
CA ARG A 58 -0.24 -4.85 -5.01
C ARG A 58 -0.72 -5.17 -3.60
N LEU A 59 -2.01 -5.44 -3.50
CA LEU A 59 -2.67 -5.90 -2.29
C LEU A 59 -2.53 -7.42 -2.19
N LEU A 60 -1.60 -7.87 -1.35
CA LEU A 60 -1.35 -9.29 -1.11
C LEU A 60 -2.39 -9.79 -0.10
N PRO A 61 -3.21 -10.80 -0.45
CA PRO A 61 -4.37 -11.21 0.34
C PRO A 61 -3.98 -11.71 1.73
N ASP A 62 -2.83 -12.37 1.84
CA ASP A 62 -2.23 -12.81 3.08
C ASP A 62 -1.78 -11.66 3.98
N GLN A 63 -1.62 -10.43 3.48
CA GLN A 63 -1.24 -9.24 4.27
C GLN A 63 -2.43 -8.32 4.57
N LEU A 64 -3.65 -8.67 4.13
CA LEU A 64 -4.84 -7.87 4.40
C LEU A 64 -5.47 -8.22 5.74
N HIS A 65 -5.99 -7.19 6.40
CA HIS A 65 -6.85 -7.32 7.56
C HIS A 65 -8.26 -6.89 7.17
N LEU A 66 -9.25 -7.68 7.58
CA LEU A 66 -10.66 -7.37 7.38
C LEU A 66 -11.30 -7.05 8.73
N PHE A 67 -12.15 -6.04 8.76
CA PHE A 67 -12.94 -5.66 9.92
C PHE A 67 -14.42 -5.71 9.53
N ASP A 68 -15.26 -6.20 10.44
CA ASP A 68 -16.70 -6.24 10.24
C ASP A 68 -17.36 -4.86 10.50
N ALA A 69 -18.69 -4.81 10.38
CA ALA A 69 -19.45 -3.58 10.57
C ALA A 69 -19.43 -3.04 12.02
N ALA A 70 -19.06 -3.87 13.01
CA ALA A 70 -18.85 -3.44 14.38
C ALA A 70 -17.39 -2.98 14.63
N GLY A 71 -16.55 -3.02 13.61
CA GLY A 71 -15.13 -2.67 13.69
C GLY A 71 -14.27 -3.79 14.28
N GLN A 72 -14.80 -5.01 14.41
CA GLN A 72 -14.08 -6.15 14.97
C GLN A 72 -13.29 -6.84 13.87
N ALA A 73 -12.04 -7.20 14.16
CA ALA A 73 -11.19 -7.90 13.21
C ALA A 73 -11.74 -9.30 12.91
N CYS A 74 -11.95 -9.60 11.63
CA CYS A 74 -12.30 -10.95 11.20
C CYS A 74 -11.07 -11.87 11.37
N GLN A 75 -11.32 -13.13 11.77
CA GLN A 75 -10.28 -14.13 11.91
C GLN A 75 -9.54 -14.31 10.57
N ARG A 76 -8.21 -14.19 10.60
CA ARG A 76 -7.38 -14.44 9.42
C ARG A 76 -7.33 -15.94 9.13
N THR A 77 -7.49 -16.29 7.85
CA THR A 77 -7.50 -17.68 7.36
C THR A 77 -6.23 -18.04 6.61
N VAL A 78 -5.14 -17.28 6.82
CA VAL A 78 -3.84 -17.50 6.19
C VAL A 78 -2.84 -17.93 7.23
N ASP A 79 -1.93 -18.82 6.84
CA ASP A 79 -0.82 -19.21 7.69
C ASP A 79 0.12 -18.02 7.84
N LEU A 80 0.25 -17.55 9.08
CA LEU A 80 1.21 -16.53 9.41
C LEU A 80 2.59 -17.16 9.58
N PRO A 81 3.64 -16.61 8.95
CA PRO A 81 5.00 -17.00 9.32
C PRO A 81 5.19 -16.74 10.82
N VAL A 82 5.68 -17.78 11.51
CA VAL A 82 6.04 -17.77 12.94
C VAL A 82 7.26 -16.91 13.22
#